data_AF-A0A7K2JGG8-F1
#
_entry.id   AF-A0A7K2JGG8-F1
#
_cell.length_a   1.000
_cell.length_b   1.000
_cell.length_c   1.000
_cell.angle_alpha   90.00
_cell.angle_beta   90.00
_cell.angle_gamma   90.00
#
_symmetry.space_group_name_H-M   'P 1'
#
loop_
_entity.id
_entity.type
_entity.pdbx_description
1 polymer ?
#
loop_
_entity_poly.entity_id
_entity_poly.type
_entity_poly.pdbx_seq_one_letter_code
_entity_poly.pdbx_strand_id
1 'polypeptide(L)'
;MTGLSEDDDATARAFIAYYLHDVAANAAEDGHPALIEAAAAERTAWEDHGRLEGNTPQFVYGWAQQNAIKAGQDAMFGRGPREVWEQAKQQMEVVGRWLTTHGYQTEGVTK
;
A
#
# COMPACT_ATOMS: atom_id res chain seq x y z
N MET A 1 12.94 16.70 -14.78
CA MET A 1 11.53 16.51 -14.39
C MET A 1 11.21 15.05 -14.65
N THR A 2 11.45 14.18 -13.68
CA THR A 2 11.10 12.75 -13.79
C THR A 2 9.72 12.57 -13.17
N GLY A 3 8.68 12.79 -13.97
CA GLY A 3 7.33 12.35 -13.62
C GLY A 3 7.29 10.82 -13.58
N LEU A 4 6.40 10.27 -12.75
CA LEU A 4 6.09 8.85 -12.75
C LEU A 4 5.61 8.42 -14.15
N SER A 5 5.97 7.22 -14.61
CA SER A 5 5.35 6.68 -15.84
C SER A 5 3.86 6.40 -15.61
N GLU A 6 3.06 6.38 -16.68
CA GLU A 6 1.63 6.02 -16.59
C GLU A 6 1.43 4.62 -15.99
N ASP A 7 2.32 3.68 -16.33
CA ASP A 7 2.30 2.32 -15.79
C ASP A 7 2.61 2.28 -14.28
N ASP A 8 3.57 3.10 -13.82
CA ASP A 8 3.89 3.21 -12.40
C ASP A 8 2.73 3.87 -11.63
N ASP A 9 2.04 4.86 -12.23
CA ASP A 9 0.88 5.50 -11.62
C ASP A 9 -0.28 4.53 -11.48
N ALA A 10 -0.60 3.79 -12.55
CA ALA A 10 -1.63 2.76 -12.53
C ALA A 10 -1.31 1.66 -11.51
N THR A 11 -0.04 1.23 -11.43
CA THR A 11 0.41 0.22 -10.47
C THR A 11 0.25 0.69 -9.03
N ALA A 12 0.68 1.92 -8.70
CA ALA A 12 0.54 2.49 -7.37
C ALA A 12 -0.94 2.65 -6.98
N ARG A 13 -1.77 3.18 -7.89
CA ARG A 13 -3.21 3.36 -7.66
C ARG A 13 -3.92 2.03 -7.43
N ALA A 14 -3.60 1.02 -8.22
CA ALA A 14 -4.17 -0.33 -8.05
C ALA A 14 -3.77 -0.93 -6.70
N PHE A 15 -2.52 -0.77 -6.29
CA PHE A 15 -2.05 -1.23 -4.98
C PHE A 15 -2.78 -0.53 -3.83
N ILE A 16 -2.92 0.80 -3.89
CA ILE A 16 -3.64 1.59 -2.87
C ILE A 16 -5.09 1.15 -2.75
N ALA A 17 -5.79 0.99 -3.88
CA ALA A 17 -7.17 0.54 -3.89
C ALA A 17 -7.32 -0.88 -3.30
N TYR A 18 -6.41 -1.79 -3.66
CA TYR A 18 -6.36 -3.14 -3.08
C TYR A 18 -6.14 -3.10 -1.57
N TYR A 19 -5.18 -2.31 -1.09
CA TYR A 19 -4.89 -2.16 0.33
C TYR A 19 -6.11 -1.67 1.13
N LEU A 20 -6.78 -0.61 0.67
CA LEU A 20 -7.94 -0.06 1.37
C LEU A 20 -9.09 -1.08 1.45
N HIS A 21 -9.26 -1.91 0.41
CA HIS A 21 -10.21 -3.00 0.43
C HIS A 21 -9.83 -4.10 1.44
N ASP A 22 -8.57 -4.52 1.44
CA ASP A 22 -8.07 -5.59 2.31
C ASP A 22 -8.13 -5.20 3.79
N VAL A 23 -7.80 -3.94 4.14
CA VAL A 23 -7.95 -3.42 5.50
C VAL A 23 -9.40 -3.45 5.96
N ALA A 24 -10.33 -3.03 5.10
CA ALA A 24 -11.75 -3.05 5.43
C ALA A 24 -12.26 -4.49 5.65
N ALA A 25 -11.79 -5.44 4.83
CA ALA A 25 -12.13 -6.86 4.98
C ALA A 25 -11.57 -7.44 6.29
N ASN A 26 -10.28 -7.27 6.56
CA ASN A 26 -9.64 -7.75 7.79
C ASN A 26 -10.26 -7.14 9.05
N ALA A 27 -10.54 -5.83 9.03
CA ALA A 27 -11.21 -5.15 10.14
C ALA A 27 -12.63 -5.68 10.40
N ALA A 28 -13.34 -6.10 9.36
CA ALA A 28 -14.65 -6.73 9.47
C ALA A 28 -14.55 -8.14 10.08
N GLU A 29 -13.57 -8.93 9.67
CA GLU A 29 -13.31 -10.27 10.22
C GLU A 29 -12.92 -10.23 11.70
N ASP A 30 -12.08 -9.27 12.09
CA ASP A 30 -11.61 -9.10 13.47
C ASP A 30 -12.62 -8.37 14.39
N GLY A 31 -13.75 -7.91 13.84
CA GLY A 31 -14.79 -7.22 14.60
C GLY A 31 -14.37 -5.84 15.13
N HIS A 32 -13.60 -5.09 14.33
CA HIS A 32 -13.12 -3.74 14.66
C HIS A 32 -13.90 -2.65 13.89
N PRO A 33 -15.13 -2.28 14.33
CA PRO A 33 -16.00 -1.37 13.57
C PRO A 33 -15.39 0.01 13.31
N ALA A 34 -14.60 0.54 14.25
CA ALA A 34 -13.90 1.83 14.06
C ALA A 34 -12.86 1.79 12.91
N LEU A 35 -12.24 0.63 12.66
CA LEU A 35 -11.30 0.47 11.54
C LEU A 35 -12.01 0.29 10.21
N ILE A 36 -13.20 -0.33 10.21
CA ILE A 36 -14.06 -0.44 9.01
C ILE A 36 -14.51 0.97 8.58
N GLU A 37 -14.98 1.79 9.52
CA GLU A 37 -15.41 3.17 9.24
C GLU A 37 -14.24 4.03 8.73
N ALA A 38 -13.06 3.90 9.34
CA ALA A 38 -11.86 4.61 8.88
C ALA A 38 -11.45 4.17 7.46
N ALA A 39 -11.42 2.86 7.18
CA ALA A 39 -11.08 2.34 5.85
C ALA A 39 -12.12 2.75 4.79
N ALA A 40 -13.41 2.79 5.13
CA ALA A 40 -14.47 3.25 4.24
C ALA A 40 -14.38 4.76 3.96
N ALA A 41 -14.04 5.57 4.96
CA ALA A 41 -13.83 7.01 4.80
C ALA A 41 -12.63 7.31 3.89
N GLU A 42 -11.50 6.63 4.11
CA GLU A 42 -10.31 6.75 3.26
C GLU A 42 -10.56 6.26 1.84
N ARG A 43 -11.32 5.16 1.68
CA ARG A 43 -11.73 4.68 0.36
C ARG A 43 -12.59 5.69 -0.38
N THR A 44 -13.56 6.32 0.30
CA THR A 44 -14.37 7.39 -0.28
C THR A 44 -13.50 8.58 -0.68
N ALA A 45 -12.60 9.03 0.19
CA ALA A 45 -11.68 10.13 -0.11
C ALA A 45 -10.75 9.82 -1.31
N TRP A 46 -10.31 8.56 -1.41
CA TRP A 46 -9.53 8.06 -2.53
C TRP A 46 -10.34 8.04 -3.84
N GLU A 47 -11.56 7.54 -3.82
CA GLU A 47 -12.44 7.45 -5.00
C GLU A 47 -12.88 8.84 -5.48
N ASP A 48 -13.20 9.77 -4.57
CA ASP A 48 -13.74 11.09 -4.91
C ASP A 48 -12.66 12.12 -5.28
N HIS A 49 -11.49 12.04 -4.65
CA HIS A 49 -10.47 13.08 -4.74
C HIS A 49 -9.09 12.57 -5.17
N GLY A 50 -8.91 11.24 -5.30
CA GLY A 50 -7.63 10.64 -5.65
C GLY A 50 -6.54 10.93 -4.60
N ARG A 51 -6.93 11.21 -3.36
CA ARG A 51 -6.03 11.56 -2.26
C ARG A 51 -6.15 10.58 -1.11
N LEU A 52 -5.03 10.35 -0.44
CA LEU A 52 -4.95 9.71 0.85
C LEU A 52 -4.95 10.75 1.96
N GLU A 53 -5.58 10.45 3.09
CA GLU A 53 -5.66 11.35 4.24
C GLU A 53 -4.90 10.84 5.47
N GLY A 54 -4.65 11.74 6.42
CA GLY A 54 -4.03 11.43 7.71
C GLY A 54 -2.74 10.60 7.61
N ASN A 55 -2.75 9.44 8.28
CA ASN A 55 -1.63 8.51 8.34
C ASN A 55 -1.73 7.37 7.30
N THR A 56 -2.74 7.41 6.43
CA THR A 56 -2.99 6.37 5.42
C THR A 56 -1.83 6.18 4.45
N PRO A 57 -1.12 7.23 3.98
CA PRO A 57 0.11 7.07 3.19
C PRO A 57 1.17 6.17 3.85
N GLN A 58 1.39 6.35 5.15
CA GLN A 58 2.38 5.61 5.92
C GLN A 58 1.96 4.14 6.06
N PHE A 59 0.67 3.88 6.30
CA PHE A 59 0.16 2.52 6.40
C PHE A 59 0.17 1.78 5.05
N VAL A 60 -0.18 2.45 3.95
CA VAL A 60 -0.06 1.92 2.58
C VAL A 60 1.39 1.49 2.31
N TYR A 61 2.35 2.38 2.59
CA TYR A 61 3.77 2.07 2.36
C TYR A 61 4.25 0.93 3.27
N GLY A 62 3.86 0.94 4.54
CA GLY A 62 4.16 -0.14 5.48
C GLY A 62 3.63 -1.49 5.03
N TRP A 63 2.42 -1.53 4.46
CA TRP A 63 1.85 -2.75 3.89
C TRP A 63 2.62 -3.26 2.67
N ALA A 64 3.00 -2.37 1.76
CA ALA A 64 3.82 -2.71 0.60
C ALA A 64 5.17 -3.31 1.03
N GLN A 65 5.79 -2.72 2.05
CA GLN A 65 7.02 -3.22 2.65
C GLN A 65 6.84 -4.60 3.28
N GLN A 66 5.76 -4.82 4.06
CA GLN A 66 5.47 -6.11 4.67
C GLN A 66 5.24 -7.21 3.62
N ASN A 67 4.53 -6.91 2.53
CA ASN A 67 4.33 -7.84 1.42
C ASN A 67 5.66 -8.25 0.78
N ALA A 68 6.56 -7.29 0.53
CA ALA A 68 7.88 -7.56 -0.02
C ALA A 68 8.73 -8.41 0.94
N ILE A 69 8.68 -8.13 2.25
CA ILE A 69 9.39 -8.91 3.28
C ILE A 69 8.85 -10.35 3.31
N LYS A 70 7.53 -10.54 3.36
CA LYS A 70 6.90 -11.87 3.40
C LYS A 70 7.24 -12.68 2.16
N ALA A 71 7.10 -12.08 0.98
CA ALA A 71 7.47 -12.73 -0.28
C ALA A 71 8.96 -13.11 -0.33
N GLY A 72 9.83 -12.24 0.20
CA GLY A 72 11.26 -12.52 0.33
C GLY A 72 11.56 -13.68 1.28
N GLN A 73 10.88 -13.74 2.43
CA GLN A 73 10.98 -14.87 3.36
C GLN A 73 10.53 -16.17 2.69
N ASP A 74 9.39 -16.16 2.00
CA ASP A 74 8.87 -17.35 1.33
C ASP A 74 9.79 -17.81 0.19
N ALA A 75 10.37 -16.89 -0.57
CA ALA A 75 11.39 -17.23 -1.57
C ALA A 75 12.65 -17.84 -0.94
N MET A 76 13.16 -17.26 0.15
CA MET A 76 14.35 -17.78 0.85
C MET A 76 14.15 -19.19 1.43
N PHE A 77 12.94 -19.49 1.91
CA PHE A 77 12.61 -20.80 2.48
C PHE A 77 12.02 -21.79 1.46
N GLY A 78 12.02 -21.45 0.16
CA GLY A 78 11.51 -22.32 -0.91
C GLY A 78 9.98 -22.52 -0.87
N ARG A 79 9.25 -21.65 -0.17
CA ARG A 79 7.78 -21.66 -0.06
C ARG A 79 7.09 -20.77 -1.09
N GLY A 80 7.87 -20.00 -1.87
CA GLY A 80 7.36 -19.14 -2.92
C GLY A 80 8.35 -18.92 -4.05
N PRO A 81 7.89 -18.50 -5.24
CA PRO A 81 8.77 -18.15 -6.36
C PRO A 81 9.58 -16.89 -6.06
N ARG A 82 10.81 -16.81 -6.58
CA ARG A 82 11.64 -15.62 -6.46
C ARG A 82 11.01 -14.43 -7.21
N GLU A 83 10.34 -14.71 -8.31
CA GLU A 83 9.65 -13.73 -9.16
C GLU A 83 8.60 -12.95 -8.37
N VAL A 84 7.89 -13.62 -7.44
CA VAL A 84 6.89 -12.98 -6.56
C VAL A 84 7.55 -11.98 -5.61
N TRP A 85 8.75 -12.30 -5.10
CA TRP A 85 9.51 -11.37 -4.27
C TRP A 85 10.02 -10.17 -5.08
N GLU A 86 10.56 -10.39 -6.28
CA GLU A 86 10.99 -9.30 -7.16
C GLU A 86 9.83 -8.37 -7.53
N GLN A 87 8.65 -8.93 -7.84
CA GLN A 87 7.44 -8.17 -8.13
C GLN A 87 6.99 -7.34 -6.91
N ALA A 88 6.97 -7.95 -5.71
CA ALA A 88 6.57 -7.25 -4.50
C ALA A 88 7.53 -6.09 -4.15
N LYS A 89 8.84 -6.26 -4.38
CA LYS A 89 9.82 -5.17 -4.24
C LYS A 89 9.55 -4.04 -5.23
N GLN A 90 9.33 -4.36 -6.51
CA GLN A 90 9.05 -3.36 -7.52
C GLN A 90 7.78 -2.58 -7.20
N GLN A 91 6.71 -3.27 -6.76
CA GLN A 91 5.48 -2.63 -6.30
C GLN A 91 5.72 -1.68 -5.12
N MET A 92 6.49 -2.11 -4.10
CA MET A 92 6.85 -1.26 -2.97
C MET A 92 7.60 0.01 -3.41
N GLU A 93 8.56 -0.12 -4.32
CA GLU A 93 9.30 1.03 -4.86
C GLU A 93 8.40 2.00 -5.64
N VAL A 94 7.52 1.46 -6.48
CA VAL A 94 6.55 2.24 -7.26
C VAL A 94 5.59 3.01 -6.34
N VAL A 95 5.05 2.34 -5.31
CA VAL A 95 4.18 2.97 -4.31
C VAL A 95 4.93 4.06 -3.55
N GLY A 96 6.17 3.81 -3.10
CA GLY A 96 6.99 4.81 -2.42
C GLY A 96 7.28 6.05 -3.29
N ARG A 97 7.62 5.84 -4.58
CA ARG A 97 7.80 6.94 -5.54
C ARG A 97 6.50 7.71 -5.78
N TRP A 98 5.38 7.01 -5.92
CA TRP A 98 4.07 7.63 -6.11
C TRP A 98 3.72 8.53 -4.92
N LEU A 99 3.85 8.01 -3.69
CA LEU A 99 3.58 8.76 -2.47
C LEU A 99 4.45 10.02 -2.37
N THR A 100 5.75 9.87 -2.62
CA THR A 100 6.70 11.00 -2.64
C THR A 100 6.34 12.04 -3.69
N THR A 101 5.99 11.61 -4.91
CA THR A 101 5.62 12.49 -6.03
C THR A 101 4.36 13.29 -5.71
N HIS A 102 3.43 12.70 -4.97
CA HIS A 102 2.18 13.35 -4.54
C HIS A 102 2.32 14.12 -3.22
N GLY A 103 3.53 14.25 -2.66
CA GLY A 103 3.81 15.06 -1.48
C GLY A 103 3.50 14.38 -0.15
N TYR A 104 3.28 13.07 -0.14
CA TYR A 104 3.05 12.32 1.09
C TYR A 104 4.35 11.96 1.80
N GLN A 105 4.38 12.11 3.12
CA GLN A 105 5.49 11.63 3.94
C GLN A 105 5.27 10.15 4.29
N THR A 106 6.26 9.31 3.98
CA THR A 106 6.26 7.87 4.29
C THR A 106 7.13 7.50 5.48
N GLU A 107 7.92 8.46 6.00
CA GLU A 107 8.73 8.32 7.21
C GLU A 107 7.97 8.89 8.42
N GLY A 108 7.99 8.19 9.57
CA GLY A 108 7.50 8.76 10.83
C GLY A 108 6.43 7.99 11.61
N VAL A 109 6.48 6.65 11.69
CA VAL A 109 5.98 5.95 12.89
C VAL A 109 7.17 5.34 13.63
N THR A 110 8.12 6.18 14.01
CA THR A 110 8.96 5.88 15.17
C THR A 110 8.06 6.01 16.39
N LYS A 111 7.87 4.89 17.10
CA LYS A 111 7.37 4.89 18.48
C LYS A 111 8.17 5.87 19.35
#